data_AF-A0A7I8EIK3-F1
#
_entry.id   AF-A0A7I8EIK3-F1
#
_cell.length_a   1.000
_cell.length_b   1.000
_cell.length_c   1.000
_cell.angle_alpha   90.00
_cell.angle_beta   90.00
_cell.angle_gamma   90.00
#
_symmetry.space_group_name_H-M   'P 1'
#
loop_
_entity.id
_entity.type
_entity.pdbx_description
1 polymer ?
#
loop_
_entity_poly.entity_id
_entity_poly.type
_entity_poly.pdbx_seq_one_letter_code
_entity_poly.pdbx_strand_id
1 'polypeptide(L)'
;MKRRFDDDFEEPATTFVRMKPGARERALLQSHTIHTPSKPTKKTSYESSSDVQRWLHTQTYTEQATKPTFQPSLLTSRRDAPWILSSLTPFYDQQLITDVLHEAHSGKEATVFCCAAHPSTGVEYLAAKIYRPRMFRSLRNDAIYRYSRIQRDEQGQAEHGNSRRGSAATRKTEKGRAAQVASWIEYEYQTQRLLYDHGANVPRPFAQIGNSVLMAYVGGLGEPAPRLSDVIIEQQEVEPLFERLMNNIKLALVHGRIHGDLSEYNILYWEGEITVIDFAQAVDPYHNSDVFSLLTRDIERVCQYFEQYGTHYDARDIARQMWVEQMGPLPEEI
;
A
#
# COMPACT_ATOMS: atom_id res chain seq x y z
N MET A 1 37.94 -42.67 38.21
CA MET A 1 37.11 -41.47 38.54
C MET A 1 38.04 -40.26 38.61
N LYS A 2 37.58 -39.05 38.22
CA LYS A 2 38.38 -37.85 37.89
C LYS A 2 39.20 -37.96 36.59
N ARG A 3 39.07 -36.94 35.74
CA ARG A 3 40.06 -36.50 34.73
C ARG A 3 40.79 -35.27 35.30
N ARG A 4 41.99 -34.93 34.82
CA ARG A 4 42.59 -33.60 35.02
C ARG A 4 43.81 -33.37 34.13
N PHE A 5 43.97 -32.13 33.67
CA PHE A 5 45.13 -31.54 33.00
C PHE A 5 45.51 -32.09 31.60
N ASP A 6 46.24 -31.35 30.77
CA ASP A 6 46.04 -30.00 30.16
C ASP A 6 47.30 -29.70 29.28
N ASP A 7 47.22 -28.68 28.43
CA ASP A 7 48.28 -27.92 27.72
C ASP A 7 49.28 -28.61 26.74
N ASP A 8 49.15 -28.20 25.46
CA ASP A 8 50.16 -27.67 24.51
C ASP A 8 51.62 -28.21 24.43
N PHE A 9 52.12 -28.34 23.17
CA PHE A 9 53.43 -27.80 22.73
C PHE A 9 53.55 -27.67 21.19
N GLU A 10 54.69 -27.15 20.70
CA GLU A 10 54.88 -26.41 19.43
C GLU A 10 55.14 -27.19 18.09
N GLU A 11 55.27 -26.40 17.01
CA GLU A 11 55.73 -26.64 15.61
C GLU A 11 57.19 -27.22 15.47
N PRO A 12 57.82 -27.48 14.27
CA PRO A 12 57.56 -26.94 12.91
C PRO A 12 57.81 -27.86 11.65
N ALA A 13 57.71 -27.22 10.47
CA ALA A 13 58.25 -27.48 9.10
C ALA A 13 59.14 -28.73 8.83
N THR A 14 59.22 -29.32 7.61
CA THR A 14 59.63 -28.77 6.27
C THR A 14 59.25 -29.83 5.18
N THR A 15 59.47 -29.84 3.83
CA THR A 15 60.38 -29.19 2.85
C THR A 15 59.80 -29.26 1.40
N PHE A 16 60.53 -28.78 0.37
CA PHE A 16 60.16 -28.73 -1.06
C PHE A 16 60.74 -29.88 -1.93
N VAL A 17 60.14 -30.11 -3.11
CA VAL A 17 60.82 -30.55 -4.36
C VAL A 17 60.26 -29.75 -5.55
N ARG A 18 61.07 -29.38 -6.57
CA ARG A 18 60.65 -28.50 -7.69
C ARG A 18 61.36 -28.74 -9.04
N MET A 19 60.58 -29.07 -10.08
CA MET A 19 60.88 -28.93 -11.54
C MET A 19 62.05 -29.83 -12.08
N LYS A 20 62.24 -30.08 -13.39
CA LYS A 20 62.40 -29.19 -14.58
C LYS A 20 62.02 -29.87 -15.94
N PRO A 21 62.07 -29.18 -17.13
CA PRO A 21 61.00 -29.29 -18.14
C PRO A 21 61.41 -29.54 -19.62
N GLY A 22 60.40 -29.63 -20.51
CA GLY A 22 60.50 -29.52 -21.97
C GLY A 22 59.31 -30.19 -22.70
N ALA A 23 58.82 -29.77 -23.87
CA ALA A 23 59.18 -28.63 -24.71
C ALA A 23 58.05 -28.22 -25.70
N ARG A 24 58.05 -26.94 -26.15
CA ARG A 24 57.56 -26.37 -27.43
C ARG A 24 56.09 -26.57 -27.90
N GLU A 25 55.32 -25.49 -28.11
CA GLU A 25 55.21 -24.65 -29.34
C GLU A 25 54.56 -25.40 -30.55
N ARG A 26 53.49 -24.94 -31.22
CA ARG A 26 52.74 -23.65 -31.15
C ARG A 26 51.23 -23.82 -31.43
N ALA A 27 50.43 -23.02 -30.72
CA ALA A 27 49.29 -22.30 -31.29
C ALA A 27 49.15 -20.98 -30.49
N LEU A 28 49.61 -19.88 -31.07
CA LEU A 28 49.64 -18.54 -30.45
C LEU A 28 49.00 -17.54 -31.42
N LEU A 29 48.64 -16.36 -30.89
CA LEU A 29 47.74 -15.35 -31.48
C LEU A 29 46.26 -15.76 -31.29
N GLN A 30 45.37 -14.90 -30.79
CA GLN A 30 45.43 -13.42 -30.76
C GLN A 30 45.26 -12.81 -29.35
N SER A 31 45.85 -11.61 -29.18
CA SER A 31 45.54 -10.55 -28.19
C SER A 31 45.34 -10.89 -26.70
N HIS A 32 46.26 -10.41 -25.86
CA HIS A 32 45.96 -10.08 -24.45
C HIS A 32 44.99 -8.89 -24.36
N THR A 33 44.15 -8.87 -23.32
CA THR A 33 43.83 -7.62 -22.58
C THR A 33 43.78 -7.92 -21.09
N ILE A 34 44.45 -7.11 -20.27
CA ILE A 34 44.46 -7.27 -18.81
C ILE A 34 43.12 -6.78 -18.24
N HIS A 35 42.45 -7.60 -17.43
CA HIS A 35 41.17 -7.24 -16.84
C HIS A 35 41.37 -6.28 -15.66
N THR A 36 41.37 -4.97 -15.93
CA THR A 36 41.26 -3.95 -14.90
C THR A 36 39.89 -4.03 -14.21
N PRO A 37 39.80 -3.76 -12.89
CA PRO A 37 38.53 -3.73 -12.19
C PRO A 37 37.67 -2.57 -12.73
N SER A 38 36.44 -2.87 -13.12
CA SER A 38 35.53 -1.87 -13.67
C SER A 38 35.13 -0.85 -12.60
N LYS A 39 35.10 0.43 -12.98
CA LYS A 39 34.60 1.51 -12.11
C LYS A 39 33.14 1.22 -11.75
N PRO A 40 32.70 1.51 -10.51
CA PRO A 40 31.31 1.30 -10.11
C PRO A 40 30.39 2.12 -11.01
N THR A 41 29.54 1.43 -11.77
CA THR A 41 28.55 2.08 -12.62
C THR A 41 27.53 2.79 -11.74
N LYS A 42 27.52 4.13 -11.81
CA LYS A 42 26.44 4.93 -11.21
C LYS A 42 25.12 4.44 -11.81
N LYS A 43 24.33 3.71 -11.03
CA LYS A 43 22.94 3.39 -11.36
C LYS A 43 22.18 4.71 -11.43
N THR A 44 21.91 5.18 -12.64
CA THR A 44 20.99 6.30 -12.88
C THR A 44 19.67 5.99 -12.21
N SER A 45 19.06 6.99 -11.56
CA SER A 45 17.77 6.75 -10.94
C SER A 45 16.70 6.63 -12.03
N TYR A 46 15.88 5.60 -11.89
CA TYR A 46 14.74 5.28 -12.77
C TYR A 46 13.69 6.40 -12.83
N GLU A 47 13.79 7.40 -11.94
CA GLU A 47 13.05 8.66 -11.96
C GLU A 47 13.16 9.43 -13.30
N SER A 48 14.22 9.20 -14.09
CA SER A 48 14.39 9.80 -15.43
C SER A 48 13.80 8.98 -16.59
N SER A 49 12.91 8.00 -16.33
CA SER A 49 12.27 7.23 -17.40
C SER A 49 11.23 8.07 -18.15
N SER A 50 11.53 8.38 -19.41
CA SER A 50 10.64 9.16 -20.29
C SER A 50 9.26 8.52 -20.46
N ASP A 51 9.17 7.20 -20.37
CA ASP A 51 7.92 6.47 -20.62
C ASP A 51 7.01 6.42 -19.38
N VAL A 52 7.58 6.56 -18.17
CA VAL A 52 6.80 6.79 -16.94
C VAL A 52 6.23 8.21 -16.94
N GLN A 53 7.04 9.21 -17.28
CA GLN A 53 6.56 10.60 -17.40
C GLN A 53 5.54 10.76 -18.52
N ARG A 54 5.76 10.14 -19.69
CA ARG A 54 4.80 10.12 -20.79
C ARG A 54 3.50 9.42 -20.42
N TRP A 55 3.54 8.32 -19.66
CA TRP A 55 2.32 7.64 -19.20
C TRP A 55 1.46 8.56 -18.33
N LEU A 56 2.05 9.27 -17.36
CA LEU A 56 1.37 10.29 -16.56
C LEU A 56 0.79 11.41 -17.44
N HIS A 57 1.60 11.99 -18.34
CA HIS A 57 1.18 13.09 -19.22
C HIS A 57 0.10 12.72 -20.26
N THR A 58 -0.07 11.44 -20.58
CA THR A 58 -1.07 11.00 -21.58
C THR A 58 -2.50 10.99 -21.02
N GLN A 59 -2.68 11.15 -19.70
CA GLN A 59 -3.99 11.17 -19.03
C GLN A 59 -4.59 12.58 -18.88
N THR A 60 -3.85 13.65 -19.16
CA THR A 60 -4.14 15.00 -18.62
C THR A 60 -4.49 16.06 -19.68
N TYR A 61 -5.13 15.68 -20.80
CA TYR A 61 -5.36 16.62 -21.92
C TYR A 61 -6.80 16.63 -22.46
N THR A 62 -7.59 17.57 -21.94
CA THR A 62 -8.63 18.29 -22.72
C THR A 62 -8.61 19.78 -22.31
N GLU A 63 -9.02 20.64 -23.24
CA GLU A 63 -8.94 22.11 -23.24
C GLU A 63 -9.97 22.81 -22.32
N GLN A 64 -9.92 24.11 -21.97
CA GLN A 64 -8.94 25.20 -22.14
C GLN A 64 -9.25 26.34 -21.14
N ALA A 65 -8.24 26.94 -20.48
CA ALA A 65 -8.27 28.31 -19.93
C ALA A 65 -6.84 28.69 -19.46
N THR A 66 -6.50 29.98 -19.39
CA THR A 66 -5.22 30.44 -18.80
C THR A 66 -5.26 30.42 -17.27
N LYS A 67 -5.40 29.22 -16.71
CA LYS A 67 -5.29 28.97 -15.27
C LYS A 67 -3.86 29.26 -14.81
N PRO A 68 -3.62 29.91 -13.66
CA PRO A 68 -2.27 30.11 -13.16
C PRO A 68 -1.61 28.74 -12.90
N THR A 69 -0.33 28.62 -13.25
CA THR A 69 0.45 27.38 -13.08
C THR A 69 0.41 26.94 -11.62
N PHE A 70 0.08 25.67 -11.36
CA PHE A 70 0.06 25.11 -10.02
C PHE A 70 1.47 25.13 -9.40
N GLN A 71 1.70 26.06 -8.47
CA GLN A 71 2.96 26.25 -7.75
C GLN A 71 2.69 26.22 -6.24
N PRO A 72 2.31 25.05 -5.69
CA PRO A 72 1.88 24.94 -4.30
C PRO A 72 3.02 25.18 -3.30
N SER A 73 2.67 25.87 -2.22
CA SER A 73 3.58 26.50 -1.26
C SER A 73 4.61 25.52 -0.67
N LEU A 74 4.17 24.32 -0.29
CA LEU A 74 5.00 23.28 0.33
C LEU A 74 6.11 22.71 -0.59
N LEU A 75 5.92 22.74 -1.91
CA LEU A 75 6.72 21.93 -2.83
C LEU A 75 7.91 22.69 -3.46
N THR A 76 7.92 24.02 -3.39
CA THR A 76 8.91 24.91 -4.04
C THR A 76 10.38 24.57 -3.78
N SER A 77 10.70 23.92 -2.64
CA SER A 77 12.08 23.54 -2.27
C SER A 77 12.32 22.02 -2.19
N ARG A 78 11.34 21.18 -2.54
CA ARG A 78 11.47 19.71 -2.41
C ARG A 78 12.08 19.09 -3.67
N ARG A 79 13.14 18.29 -3.52
CA ARG A 79 13.81 17.59 -4.65
C ARG A 79 12.88 16.65 -5.41
N ASP A 80 11.86 16.15 -4.72
CA ASP A 80 10.86 15.23 -5.23
C ASP A 80 9.54 15.94 -5.63
N ALA A 81 9.49 17.27 -5.60
CA ALA A 81 8.35 18.05 -6.06
C ALA A 81 7.86 17.69 -7.48
N PRO A 82 8.70 17.45 -8.51
CA PRO A 82 8.20 17.25 -9.87
C PRO A 82 7.25 16.07 -10.06
N TRP A 83 7.39 14.98 -9.29
CA TRP A 83 6.50 13.81 -9.38
C TRP A 83 5.25 13.96 -8.49
N ILE A 84 5.38 14.67 -7.36
CA ILE A 84 4.26 15.03 -6.49
C ILE A 84 3.32 15.98 -7.27
N LEU A 85 3.89 17.01 -7.90
CA LEU A 85 3.18 17.96 -8.75
C LEU A 85 2.44 17.25 -9.88
N SER A 86 3.09 16.37 -10.65
CA SER A 86 2.41 15.66 -11.74
C SER A 86 1.26 14.73 -11.28
N SER A 87 1.23 14.35 -10.00
CA SER A 87 0.14 13.58 -9.38
C SER A 87 -0.96 14.45 -8.76
N LEU A 88 -0.73 15.75 -8.58
CA LEU A 88 -1.67 16.70 -7.93
C LEU A 88 -2.24 17.76 -8.87
N THR A 89 -1.49 18.17 -9.91
CA THR A 89 -1.96 19.08 -10.94
C THR A 89 -3.32 18.68 -11.54
N PRO A 90 -3.65 17.39 -11.79
CA PRO A 90 -4.97 17.03 -12.27
C PRO A 90 -6.13 17.35 -11.30
N PHE A 91 -5.93 17.23 -9.98
CA PHE A 91 -6.93 17.65 -8.98
C PHE A 91 -7.06 19.18 -8.92
N TYR A 92 -5.95 19.89 -9.06
CA TYR A 92 -5.97 21.35 -9.19
C TYR A 92 -6.75 21.75 -10.44
N ASP A 93 -6.42 21.20 -11.61
CA ASP A 93 -7.05 21.50 -12.91
C ASP A 93 -8.57 21.28 -12.88
N GLN A 94 -9.02 20.15 -12.32
CA GLN A 94 -10.44 19.82 -12.10
C GLN A 94 -11.15 20.68 -11.03
N GLN A 95 -10.48 21.67 -10.43
CA GLN A 95 -11.03 22.53 -9.37
C GLN A 95 -11.48 21.76 -8.13
N LEU A 96 -10.64 20.82 -7.67
CA LEU A 96 -10.84 20.09 -6.41
C LEU A 96 -9.92 20.61 -5.29
N ILE A 97 -8.70 21.03 -5.61
CA ILE A 97 -7.74 21.64 -4.67
C ILE A 97 -7.24 23.00 -5.16
N THR A 98 -6.72 23.82 -4.25
CA THR A 98 -6.14 25.15 -4.53
C THR A 98 -4.65 25.25 -4.17
N ASP A 99 -4.21 24.67 -3.05
CA ASP A 99 -2.80 24.61 -2.62
C ASP A 99 -2.51 23.29 -1.87
N VAL A 100 -1.23 22.96 -1.66
CA VAL A 100 -0.74 21.86 -0.81
C VAL A 100 -0.07 22.46 0.42
N LEU A 101 -0.63 22.19 1.59
CA LEU A 101 -0.31 22.90 2.83
C LEU A 101 0.82 22.20 3.59
N HIS A 102 0.64 20.93 3.94
CA HIS A 102 1.60 20.14 4.70
C HIS A 102 1.56 18.65 4.32
N GLU A 103 2.64 17.95 4.65
CA GLU A 103 2.68 16.48 4.61
C GLU A 103 2.01 15.95 5.88
N ALA A 104 0.90 15.21 5.73
CA ALA A 104 0.16 14.64 6.85
C ALA A 104 0.75 13.28 7.27
N HIS A 105 1.22 12.47 6.30
CA HIS A 105 1.90 11.20 6.57
C HIS A 105 2.82 10.79 5.41
N SER A 106 3.98 10.18 5.73
CA SER A 106 4.85 9.54 4.73
C SER A 106 5.10 8.08 5.08
N GLY A 107 4.38 7.19 4.40
CA GLY A 107 4.65 5.76 4.42
C GLY A 107 5.78 5.36 3.46
N LYS A 108 6.16 4.07 3.56
CA LYS A 108 6.97 3.37 2.53
C LYS A 108 6.25 3.33 1.18
N GLU A 109 4.92 3.26 1.26
CA GLU A 109 3.98 2.94 0.20
C GLU A 109 3.49 4.22 -0.51
N ALA A 110 2.80 5.09 0.24
CA ALA A 110 2.25 6.37 -0.23
C ALA A 110 2.74 7.55 0.63
N THR A 111 2.51 8.77 0.15
CA THR A 111 2.56 10.00 0.94
C THR A 111 1.18 10.64 0.95
N VAL A 112 0.69 11.05 2.10
CA VAL A 112 -0.58 11.77 2.26
C VAL A 112 -0.27 13.24 2.53
N PHE A 113 -0.82 14.12 1.71
CA PHE A 113 -0.73 15.58 1.89
C PHE A 113 -2.08 16.15 2.31
N CYS A 114 -2.05 17.17 3.16
CA CYS A 114 -3.18 18.07 3.35
C CYS A 114 -3.18 19.11 2.25
N CYS A 115 -4.28 19.24 1.53
CA CYS A 115 -4.48 20.24 0.50
C CYS A 115 -5.61 21.20 0.92
N ALA A 116 -5.44 22.48 0.62
CA ALA A 116 -6.54 23.43 0.66
C ALA A 116 -7.54 23.03 -0.43
N ALA A 117 -8.80 22.81 -0.06
CA ALA A 117 -9.83 22.41 -0.99
C ALA A 117 -10.24 23.61 -1.87
N HIS A 118 -10.87 23.32 -3.01
CA HIS A 118 -11.55 24.35 -3.79
C HIS A 118 -12.99 24.56 -3.26
N PRO A 119 -13.53 25.79 -3.19
CA PRO A 119 -14.84 26.05 -2.56
C PRO A 119 -16.02 25.26 -3.13
N SER A 120 -15.95 24.79 -4.38
CA SER A 120 -16.98 23.92 -4.99
C SER A 120 -17.10 22.54 -4.34
N THR A 121 -16.13 22.11 -3.54
CA THR A 121 -16.12 20.80 -2.87
C THR A 121 -16.98 20.77 -1.60
N GLY A 122 -17.31 21.93 -1.04
CA GLY A 122 -18.08 22.05 0.21
C GLY A 122 -17.31 21.71 1.49
N VAL A 123 -15.98 21.56 1.43
CA VAL A 123 -15.09 21.33 2.57
C VAL A 123 -13.90 22.30 2.52
N GLU A 124 -13.17 22.43 3.63
CA GLU A 124 -11.99 23.31 3.73
C GLU A 124 -10.69 22.59 3.35
N TYR A 125 -10.55 21.32 3.74
CA TYR A 125 -9.34 20.50 3.58
C TYR A 125 -9.62 19.14 2.92
N LEU A 126 -8.69 18.69 2.09
CA LEU A 126 -8.70 17.36 1.47
C LEU A 126 -7.37 16.64 1.69
N ALA A 127 -7.43 15.32 1.90
CA ALA A 127 -6.28 14.43 1.95
C ALA A 127 -5.98 13.89 0.54
N ALA A 128 -4.75 14.11 0.05
CA ALA A 128 -4.27 13.54 -1.20
C ALA A 128 -3.25 12.41 -0.93
N LYS A 129 -3.68 11.14 -1.03
CA LYS A 129 -2.82 9.95 -0.92
C LYS A 129 -2.17 9.68 -2.28
N ILE A 130 -0.86 9.90 -2.38
CA ILE A 130 -0.06 9.71 -3.60
C ILE A 130 0.83 8.49 -3.47
N TYR A 131 0.65 7.51 -4.34
CA TYR A 131 1.32 6.22 -4.28
C TYR A 131 2.73 6.32 -4.89
N ARG A 132 3.76 5.93 -4.14
CA ARG A 132 5.17 6.15 -4.52
C ARG A 132 5.59 5.16 -5.62
N PRO A 133 6.22 5.60 -6.74
CA PRO A 133 6.64 4.73 -7.84
C PRO A 133 7.64 3.60 -7.50
N ARG A 134 8.18 3.57 -6.27
CA ARG A 134 9.04 2.49 -5.77
C ARG A 134 8.22 1.22 -5.44
N MET A 135 6.94 1.34 -5.05
CA MET A 135 6.05 0.19 -4.83
C MET A 135 5.82 -0.66 -6.08
N PHE A 136 5.93 -0.05 -7.26
CA PHE A 136 5.77 -0.75 -8.54
C PHE A 136 6.93 -1.76 -8.79
N ARG A 137 7.81 -1.94 -7.79
CA ARG A 137 8.85 -2.96 -7.66
C ARG A 137 8.65 -3.95 -6.50
N SER A 138 7.91 -3.62 -5.42
CA SER A 138 7.55 -4.58 -4.34
C SER A 138 6.46 -5.54 -4.80
N LEU A 139 5.46 -5.02 -5.54
CA LEU A 139 4.38 -5.74 -6.26
C LEU A 139 4.85 -6.85 -7.23
N ARG A 140 6.16 -7.12 -7.31
CA ARG A 140 6.77 -8.26 -8.00
C ARG A 140 6.69 -9.56 -7.17
N ASN A 141 6.55 -9.46 -5.85
CA ASN A 141 6.74 -10.57 -4.92
C ASN A 141 5.47 -10.96 -4.14
N ASP A 142 4.51 -10.06 -3.99
CA ASP A 142 3.42 -10.22 -3.02
C ASP A 142 2.44 -11.33 -3.42
N ALA A 143 2.45 -12.41 -2.63
CA ALA A 143 1.65 -13.60 -2.90
C ALA A 143 0.13 -13.31 -2.89
N ILE A 144 -0.29 -12.34 -2.07
CA ILE A 144 -1.67 -11.88 -1.88
C ILE A 144 -2.32 -11.46 -3.21
N TYR A 145 -1.55 -10.85 -4.13
CA TYR A 145 -2.03 -10.45 -5.46
C TYR A 145 -2.54 -11.61 -6.33
N ARG A 146 -2.28 -12.88 -5.95
CA ARG A 146 -2.82 -14.06 -6.63
C ARG A 146 -4.26 -14.42 -6.25
N TYR A 147 -4.78 -13.88 -5.14
CA TYR A 147 -5.98 -14.35 -4.45
C TYR A 147 -7.14 -13.33 -4.40
N SER A 148 -7.14 -12.29 -5.24
CA SER A 148 -8.34 -11.47 -5.35
C SER A 148 -8.52 -10.76 -6.67
N ARG A 149 -9.71 -10.97 -7.25
CA ARG A 149 -10.63 -10.00 -7.88
C ARG A 149 -11.38 -10.67 -9.03
N ILE A 150 -12.52 -11.22 -8.68
CA ILE A 150 -13.68 -11.29 -9.58
C ILE A 150 -14.30 -9.89 -9.54
N GLN A 151 -14.51 -9.26 -10.70
CA GLN A 151 -15.44 -8.14 -10.76
C GLN A 151 -16.85 -8.74 -10.76
N ARG A 152 -17.80 -8.07 -10.13
CA ARG A 152 -19.21 -8.44 -10.25
C ARG A 152 -19.86 -7.48 -11.23
N ASP A 153 -20.73 -8.02 -12.09
CA ASP A 153 -21.50 -7.19 -13.00
C ASP A 153 -22.62 -6.44 -12.26
N GLU A 154 -23.34 -5.58 -12.99
CA GLU A 154 -24.50 -4.83 -12.47
C GLU A 154 -25.67 -5.72 -12.02
N GLN A 155 -25.58 -7.05 -12.26
CA GLN A 155 -26.57 -8.06 -11.90
C GLN A 155 -26.09 -8.93 -10.73
N GLY A 156 -24.95 -8.58 -10.10
CA GLY A 156 -24.37 -9.26 -8.95
C GLY A 156 -23.70 -10.59 -9.26
N GLN A 157 -23.62 -11.00 -10.53
CA GLN A 157 -22.98 -12.25 -10.91
C GLN A 157 -21.46 -12.11 -10.85
N ALA A 158 -20.79 -13.20 -10.48
CA ALA A 158 -19.34 -13.29 -10.49
C ALA A 158 -18.82 -13.33 -11.94
N GLU A 159 -18.27 -12.22 -12.47
CA GLU A 159 -17.48 -12.27 -13.71
C GLU A 159 -16.24 -13.13 -13.46
N HIS A 160 -16.35 -14.40 -13.82
CA HIS A 160 -15.20 -15.27 -14.05
C HIS A 160 -14.39 -14.62 -15.17
N GLY A 161 -13.35 -13.87 -14.82
CA GLY A 161 -12.63 -12.90 -15.66
C GLY A 161 -12.01 -13.49 -16.93
N ASN A 162 -12.85 -13.79 -17.91
CA ASN A 162 -12.50 -14.45 -19.17
C ASN A 162 -12.16 -13.45 -20.27
N SER A 163 -12.18 -12.15 -19.95
CA SER A 163 -11.71 -11.04 -20.78
C SER A 163 -10.19 -11.03 -20.91
N ARG A 164 -9.69 -11.99 -21.72
CA ARG A 164 -8.34 -12.09 -22.29
C ARG A 164 -7.21 -12.25 -21.26
N ARG A 165 -6.71 -13.49 -21.15
CA ARG A 165 -5.41 -13.83 -20.54
C ARG A 165 -4.28 -12.94 -21.11
N GLY A 166 -3.95 -11.85 -20.43
CA GLY A 166 -2.66 -11.19 -20.57
C GLY A 166 -1.56 -12.18 -20.21
N SER A 167 -0.80 -12.63 -21.21
CA SER A 167 0.27 -13.61 -21.06
C SER A 167 1.23 -13.28 -19.92
N ALA A 168 1.86 -14.31 -19.33
CA ALA A 168 2.96 -14.12 -18.38
C ALA A 168 4.11 -13.27 -18.98
N ALA A 169 4.20 -13.16 -20.30
CA ALA A 169 5.06 -12.20 -20.99
C ALA A 169 4.56 -10.75 -20.85
N THR A 170 3.28 -10.45 -21.15
CA THR A 170 2.76 -9.06 -21.07
C THR A 170 2.71 -8.54 -19.65
N ARG A 171 2.41 -9.38 -18.65
CA ARG A 171 2.52 -9.05 -17.21
C ARG A 171 3.95 -8.71 -16.77
N LYS A 172 4.98 -9.12 -17.51
CA LYS A 172 6.39 -8.74 -17.27
C LYS A 172 6.83 -7.47 -18.01
N THR A 173 6.00 -6.89 -18.87
CA THR A 173 6.27 -5.59 -19.53
C THR A 173 6.03 -4.41 -18.59
N GLU A 174 6.58 -3.24 -18.91
CA GLU A 174 6.36 -2.01 -18.14
C GLU A 174 4.90 -1.54 -18.21
N LYS A 175 4.30 -1.56 -19.40
CA LYS A 175 2.86 -1.27 -19.60
C LYS A 175 1.96 -2.22 -18.79
N GLY A 176 2.31 -3.51 -18.72
CA GLY A 176 1.59 -4.50 -17.91
C GLY A 176 1.61 -4.17 -16.42
N ARG A 177 2.75 -3.71 -15.89
CA ARG A 177 2.87 -3.29 -14.48
C ARG A 177 2.10 -2.01 -14.19
N ALA A 178 2.15 -1.01 -15.08
CA ALA A 178 1.39 0.22 -14.92
C ALA A 178 -0.13 -0.05 -14.84
N ALA A 179 -0.64 -0.97 -15.66
CA ALA A 179 -2.05 -1.39 -15.61
C ALA A 179 -2.41 -2.14 -14.30
N GLN A 180 -1.52 -2.97 -13.77
CA GLN A 180 -1.72 -3.64 -12.47
C GLN A 180 -1.77 -2.63 -11.32
N VAL A 181 -0.86 -1.66 -11.31
CA VAL A 181 -0.82 -0.56 -10.33
C VAL A 181 -2.11 0.26 -10.37
N ALA A 182 -2.55 0.68 -11.55
CA ALA A 182 -3.78 1.44 -11.71
C ALA A 182 -5.00 0.65 -11.20
N SER A 183 -5.12 -0.62 -11.56
CA SER A 183 -6.19 -1.50 -11.06
C SER A 183 -6.14 -1.73 -9.54
N TRP A 184 -4.96 -1.70 -8.92
CA TRP A 184 -4.83 -1.79 -7.47
C TRP A 184 -5.31 -0.53 -6.75
N ILE A 185 -4.85 0.67 -7.17
CA ILE A 185 -5.30 1.96 -6.61
C ILE A 185 -6.80 2.18 -6.84
N GLU A 186 -7.29 1.83 -8.04
CA GLU A 186 -8.72 1.93 -8.37
C GLU A 186 -9.59 1.08 -7.44
N TYR A 187 -9.17 -0.15 -7.12
CA TYR A 187 -9.93 -0.99 -6.19
C TYR A 187 -9.90 -0.49 -4.75
N GLU A 188 -8.80 0.12 -4.29
CA GLU A 188 -8.75 0.77 -2.98
C GLU A 188 -9.78 1.92 -2.95
N TYR A 189 -9.76 2.79 -3.96
CA TYR A 189 -10.70 3.90 -4.11
C TYR A 189 -12.17 3.44 -4.18
N GLN A 190 -12.48 2.44 -5.02
CA GLN A 190 -13.84 1.91 -5.14
C GLN A 190 -14.29 1.16 -3.88
N THR A 191 -13.35 0.61 -3.09
CA THR A 191 -13.66 0.02 -1.78
C THR A 191 -13.97 1.11 -0.76
N GLN A 192 -13.12 2.14 -0.64
CA GLN A 192 -13.38 3.31 0.20
C GLN A 192 -14.72 3.97 -0.15
N ARG A 193 -15.03 4.08 -1.45
CA ARG A 193 -16.30 4.62 -1.94
C ARG A 193 -17.49 3.75 -1.58
N LEU A 194 -17.43 2.45 -1.84
CA LEU A 194 -18.51 1.52 -1.50
C LEU A 194 -18.85 1.58 -0.01
N LEU A 195 -17.83 1.63 0.86
CA LEU A 195 -18.03 1.72 2.30
C LEU A 195 -18.60 3.09 2.72
N TYR A 196 -18.11 4.19 2.13
CA TYR A 196 -18.65 5.53 2.38
C TYR A 196 -20.10 5.68 1.93
N ASP A 197 -20.44 5.23 0.73
CA ASP A 197 -21.78 5.29 0.14
C ASP A 197 -22.79 4.41 0.94
N HIS A 198 -22.30 3.50 1.80
CA HIS A 198 -23.06 2.70 2.76
C HIS A 198 -22.92 3.15 4.24
N GLY A 199 -22.36 4.34 4.49
CA GLY A 199 -22.35 4.97 5.82
C GLY A 199 -21.27 4.48 6.79
N ALA A 200 -20.24 3.78 6.31
CA ALA A 200 -19.06 3.45 7.12
C ALA A 200 -18.26 4.72 7.50
N ASN A 201 -17.61 4.67 8.66
CA ASN A 201 -16.66 5.68 9.15
C ASN A 201 -15.34 5.59 8.35
N VAL A 202 -15.36 6.04 7.10
CA VAL A 202 -14.20 6.13 6.20
C VAL A 202 -14.11 7.55 5.62
N PRO A 203 -12.93 8.04 5.21
CA PRO A 203 -12.84 9.39 4.65
C PRO A 203 -13.63 9.46 3.34
N ARG A 204 -14.50 10.45 3.17
CA ARG A 204 -15.29 10.64 1.94
C ARG A 204 -14.38 10.67 0.70
N PRO A 205 -14.52 9.78 -0.29
CA PRO A 205 -13.77 9.87 -1.52
C PRO A 205 -14.28 11.03 -2.40
N PHE A 206 -13.35 11.71 -3.08
CA PHE A 206 -13.67 12.78 -4.04
C PHE A 206 -13.23 12.43 -5.46
N ALA A 207 -12.01 11.88 -5.64
CA ALA A 207 -11.50 11.50 -6.95
C ALA A 207 -10.35 10.47 -6.89
N GLN A 208 -10.23 9.64 -7.92
CA GLN A 208 -9.01 8.90 -8.27
C GLN A 208 -8.47 9.48 -9.57
N ILE A 209 -7.18 9.79 -9.63
CA ILE A 209 -6.51 10.14 -10.90
C ILE A 209 -5.12 9.50 -10.94
N GLY A 210 -4.87 8.63 -11.92
CA GLY A 210 -3.53 8.10 -12.19
C GLY A 210 -2.94 7.30 -11.03
N ASN A 211 -2.01 7.89 -10.27
CA ASN A 211 -1.37 7.31 -9.09
C ASN A 211 -1.69 8.06 -7.78
N SER A 212 -2.84 8.74 -7.70
CA SER A 212 -3.29 9.45 -6.50
C SER A 212 -4.80 9.27 -6.25
N VAL A 213 -5.18 9.35 -4.96
CA VAL A 213 -6.56 9.38 -4.48
C VAL A 213 -6.75 10.64 -3.64
N LEU A 214 -7.84 11.35 -3.88
CA LEU A 214 -8.28 12.53 -3.14
C LEU A 214 -9.53 12.18 -2.32
N MET A 215 -9.48 12.45 -1.02
CA MET A 215 -10.52 12.14 -0.05
C MET A 215 -10.65 13.26 1.00
N ALA A 216 -11.67 13.22 1.86
CA ALA A 216 -11.80 14.14 2.99
C ALA A 216 -10.54 14.10 3.87
N TYR A 217 -10.13 15.27 4.37
CA TYR A 217 -9.12 15.34 5.42
C TYR A 217 -9.74 14.95 6.77
N VAL A 218 -8.95 14.32 7.65
CA VAL A 218 -9.31 14.01 9.04
C VAL A 218 -8.24 14.65 9.91
N GLY A 219 -8.65 15.56 10.81
CA GLY A 219 -7.74 16.48 11.51
C GLY A 219 -7.97 17.95 11.15
N GLY A 220 -7.27 18.83 11.86
CA GLY A 220 -7.30 20.28 11.69
C GLY A 220 -6.12 20.85 10.85
N LEU A 221 -6.10 22.17 10.67
CA LEU A 221 -5.01 22.84 9.94
C LEU A 221 -3.66 22.67 10.66
N GLY A 222 -2.75 21.94 10.03
CA GLY A 222 -1.44 21.59 10.58
C GLY A 222 -1.44 20.39 11.54
N GLU A 223 -2.62 19.85 11.87
CA GLU A 223 -2.81 18.80 12.88
C GLU A 223 -3.58 17.62 12.26
N PRO A 224 -2.90 16.70 11.55
CA PRO A 224 -3.53 15.48 11.06
C PRO A 224 -4.05 14.65 12.24
N ALA A 225 -5.21 14.00 12.06
CA ALA A 225 -5.74 13.12 13.08
C ALA A 225 -4.73 12.01 13.43
N PRO A 226 -4.41 11.81 14.72
CA PRO A 226 -3.54 10.73 15.14
C PRO A 226 -4.16 9.36 14.83
N ARG A 227 -3.31 8.33 14.75
CA ARG A 227 -3.80 6.96 14.69
C ARG A 227 -4.27 6.53 16.08
N LEU A 228 -5.18 5.57 16.15
CA LEU A 228 -5.67 5.00 17.41
C LEU A 228 -4.53 4.36 18.23
N SER A 229 -3.45 3.93 17.58
CA SER A 229 -2.17 3.51 18.21
C SER A 229 -1.44 4.61 19.00
N ASP A 230 -1.67 5.88 18.64
CA ASP A 230 -0.93 7.04 19.14
C ASP A 230 -1.74 7.82 20.19
N VAL A 231 -2.89 7.28 20.61
CA VAL A 231 -3.89 7.93 21.48
C VAL A 231 -4.24 7.03 22.66
N ILE A 232 -4.39 7.63 23.84
CA ILE A 232 -5.07 7.04 25.00
C ILE A 232 -6.50 7.59 24.99
N ILE A 233 -7.49 6.73 24.72
CA ILE A 233 -8.92 7.11 24.76
C ILE A 233 -9.45 7.10 26.20
N GLU A 234 -10.51 7.85 26.46
CA GLU A 234 -11.14 7.86 27.78
C GLU A 234 -11.99 6.60 28.01
N GLN A 235 -12.11 6.15 29.26
CA GLN A 235 -12.85 4.92 29.61
C GLN A 235 -14.33 4.96 29.18
N GLN A 236 -14.91 6.17 29.03
CA GLN A 236 -16.28 6.38 28.54
C GLN A 236 -16.42 6.25 27.01
N GLU A 237 -15.31 6.31 26.26
CA GLU A 237 -15.27 6.17 24.80
C GLU A 237 -15.00 4.73 24.36
N VAL A 238 -14.43 3.90 25.24
CA VAL A 238 -14.06 2.49 25.00
C VAL A 238 -15.16 1.67 24.32
N GLU A 239 -16.34 1.55 24.94
CA GLU A 239 -17.44 0.75 24.38
C GLU A 239 -18.04 1.40 23.11
N PRO A 240 -18.38 2.71 23.08
CA PRO A 240 -18.89 3.34 21.85
C PRO A 240 -17.95 3.24 20.64
N LEU A 241 -16.63 3.31 20.84
CA LEU A 241 -15.65 3.17 19.76
C LEU A 241 -15.47 1.72 19.34
N PHE A 242 -15.50 0.75 20.27
CA PHE A 242 -15.50 -0.67 19.94
C PHE A 242 -16.74 -1.07 19.15
N GLU A 243 -17.94 -0.69 19.60
CA GLU A 243 -19.19 -0.91 18.87
C GLU A 243 -19.13 -0.30 17.46
N ARG A 244 -18.59 0.92 17.33
CA ARG A 244 -18.47 1.59 16.02
C ARG A 244 -17.51 0.85 15.10
N LEU A 245 -16.39 0.35 15.59
CA LEU A 245 -15.47 -0.48 14.82
C LEU A 245 -16.08 -1.82 14.41
N MET A 246 -16.77 -2.52 15.31
CA MET A 246 -17.49 -3.76 14.97
C MET A 246 -18.58 -3.53 13.91
N ASN A 247 -19.32 -2.42 14.00
CA ASN A 247 -20.29 -2.03 12.98
C ASN A 247 -19.63 -1.71 11.62
N ASN A 248 -18.45 -1.10 11.60
CA ASN A 248 -17.69 -0.86 10.37
C ASN A 248 -17.19 -2.15 9.72
N ILE A 249 -16.71 -3.12 10.50
CA ILE A 249 -16.32 -4.45 10.00
C ILE A 249 -17.55 -5.20 9.45
N LYS A 250 -18.70 -5.11 10.14
CA LYS A 250 -19.96 -5.73 9.70
C LYS A 250 -20.50 -5.11 8.41
N LEU A 251 -20.49 -3.78 8.27
CA LEU A 251 -20.83 -3.09 7.02
C LEU A 251 -19.90 -3.53 5.88
N ALA A 252 -18.59 -3.59 6.13
CA ALA A 252 -17.64 -4.06 5.13
C ALA A 252 -17.96 -5.49 4.66
N LEU A 253 -18.19 -6.42 5.58
CA LEU A 253 -18.51 -7.81 5.27
C LEU A 253 -19.78 -7.93 4.41
N VAL A 254 -20.85 -7.24 4.80
CA VAL A 254 -22.14 -7.19 4.07
C VAL A 254 -21.96 -6.64 2.65
N HIS A 255 -21.09 -5.65 2.46
CA HIS A 255 -20.77 -5.08 1.15
C HIS A 255 -19.61 -5.80 0.44
N GLY A 256 -19.33 -7.04 0.82
CA GLY A 256 -18.39 -7.91 0.13
C GLY A 256 -16.94 -7.45 0.28
N ARG A 257 -16.53 -7.02 1.48
CA ARG A 257 -15.17 -6.59 1.82
C ARG A 257 -14.74 -7.11 3.20
N ILE A 258 -13.56 -7.71 3.25
CA ILE A 258 -12.75 -7.80 4.48
C ILE A 258 -11.59 -6.82 4.30
N HIS A 259 -11.21 -6.10 5.35
CA HIS A 259 -10.14 -5.07 5.29
C HIS A 259 -8.78 -5.69 4.91
N GLY A 260 -8.47 -6.86 5.47
CA GLY A 260 -7.31 -7.64 5.09
C GLY A 260 -6.00 -7.15 5.72
N ASP A 261 -6.00 -6.02 6.44
CA ASP A 261 -4.96 -5.62 7.39
C ASP A 261 -5.45 -4.62 8.45
N LEU A 262 -6.66 -4.78 9.00
CA LEU A 262 -7.18 -3.85 10.02
C LEU A 262 -6.33 -3.92 11.30
N SER A 263 -6.04 -2.76 11.90
CA SER A 263 -5.30 -2.60 13.16
C SER A 263 -5.47 -1.17 13.68
N GLU A 264 -5.02 -0.93 14.91
CA GLU A 264 -4.95 0.39 15.55
C GLU A 264 -4.11 1.43 14.77
N TYR A 265 -3.26 0.99 13.85
CA TYR A 265 -2.48 1.85 12.95
C TYR A 265 -3.26 2.30 11.70
N ASN A 266 -4.31 1.57 11.34
CA ASN A 266 -5.17 1.81 10.17
C ASN A 266 -6.54 2.41 10.57
N ILE A 267 -6.62 2.93 11.79
CA ILE A 267 -7.76 3.68 12.34
C ILE A 267 -7.23 5.04 12.79
N LEU A 268 -7.81 6.12 12.29
CA LEU A 268 -7.59 7.47 12.78
C LEU A 268 -8.59 7.80 13.89
N TYR A 269 -8.21 8.66 14.83
CA TYR A 269 -9.06 9.17 15.90
C TYR A 269 -9.07 10.70 15.89
N TRP A 270 -10.26 11.32 15.99
CA TRP A 270 -10.43 12.76 16.03
C TRP A 270 -11.71 13.14 16.77
N GLU A 271 -11.64 14.04 17.77
CA GLU A 271 -12.81 14.62 18.46
C GLU A 271 -13.88 13.59 18.94
N GLY A 272 -13.46 12.44 19.48
CA GLY A 272 -14.37 11.37 19.92
C GLY A 272 -14.86 10.42 18.81
N GLU A 273 -14.45 10.65 17.55
CA GLU A 273 -14.80 9.84 16.39
C GLU A 273 -13.61 9.01 15.87
N ILE A 274 -13.92 7.87 15.25
CA ILE A 274 -12.94 7.03 14.53
C ILE A 274 -13.14 7.12 13.02
N THR A 275 -12.07 6.86 12.26
CA THR A 275 -12.13 6.74 10.79
C THR A 275 -11.16 5.67 10.29
N VAL A 276 -11.68 4.64 9.63
CA VAL A 276 -10.91 3.50 9.09
C VAL A 276 -10.28 3.87 7.74
N ILE A 277 -9.01 3.53 7.56
CA ILE A 277 -8.22 3.88 6.38
C ILE A 277 -7.45 2.69 5.79
N ASP A 278 -6.88 2.91 4.59
CA ASP A 278 -5.94 2.03 3.87
C ASP A 278 -6.51 0.65 3.44
N PHE A 279 -7.49 0.66 2.54
CA PHE A 279 -8.10 -0.55 1.96
C PHE A 279 -7.21 -1.26 0.91
N ALA A 280 -5.90 -1.01 0.93
CA ALA A 280 -4.90 -1.56 0.03
C ALA A 280 -4.88 -3.10 -0.05
N GLN A 281 -5.19 -3.76 1.07
CA GLN A 281 -5.19 -5.22 1.22
C GLN A 281 -6.60 -5.84 1.25
N ALA A 282 -7.64 -5.05 0.97
CA ALA A 282 -9.02 -5.52 1.06
C ALA A 282 -9.33 -6.63 0.04
N VAL A 283 -10.18 -7.58 0.46
CA VAL A 283 -10.54 -8.78 -0.33
C VAL A 283 -12.05 -9.02 -0.35
N ASP A 284 -12.52 -9.69 -1.40
CA ASP A 284 -13.88 -10.21 -1.50
C ASP A 284 -14.04 -11.46 -0.58
N PRO A 285 -14.98 -11.47 0.40
CA PRO A 285 -15.18 -12.58 1.34
C PRO A 285 -15.79 -13.83 0.69
N TYR A 286 -16.21 -13.78 -0.56
CA TYR A 286 -16.66 -14.95 -1.33
C TYR A 286 -15.51 -15.60 -2.13
N HIS A 287 -14.25 -15.27 -1.83
CA HIS A 287 -13.07 -15.96 -2.37
C HIS A 287 -12.65 -17.17 -1.51
N ASN A 288 -11.73 -18.00 -2.04
CA ASN A 288 -11.41 -19.31 -1.46
C ASN A 288 -10.92 -19.30 0.00
N SER A 289 -11.40 -20.30 0.76
CA SER A 289 -10.93 -20.86 2.04
C SER A 289 -10.48 -19.90 3.14
N ASP A 290 -9.40 -19.15 2.93
CA ASP A 290 -8.62 -18.50 3.97
C ASP A 290 -9.26 -17.16 4.42
N VAL A 291 -10.27 -16.67 3.70
CA VAL A 291 -10.95 -15.38 3.93
C VAL A 291 -11.54 -15.24 5.34
N PHE A 292 -12.11 -16.30 5.93
CA PHE A 292 -12.62 -16.26 7.31
C PHE A 292 -11.51 -15.99 8.34
N SER A 293 -10.28 -16.47 8.08
CA SER A 293 -9.12 -16.19 8.94
C SER A 293 -8.68 -14.72 8.87
N LEU A 294 -8.88 -14.05 7.72
CA LEU A 294 -8.61 -12.62 7.59
C LEU A 294 -9.59 -11.78 8.39
N LEU A 295 -10.90 -12.09 8.31
CA LEU A 295 -11.92 -11.45 9.14
C LEU A 295 -11.64 -11.67 10.64
N THR A 296 -11.34 -12.91 11.03
CA THR A 296 -11.04 -13.26 12.42
C THR A 296 -9.83 -12.47 12.93
N ARG A 297 -8.73 -12.43 12.16
CA ARG A 297 -7.51 -11.69 12.53
C ARG A 297 -7.71 -10.18 12.57
N ASP A 298 -8.53 -9.62 11.67
CA ASP A 298 -8.88 -8.20 11.69
C ASP A 298 -9.69 -7.83 12.95
N ILE A 299 -10.58 -8.72 13.42
CA ILE A 299 -11.33 -8.56 14.69
C ILE A 299 -10.41 -8.80 15.90
N GLU A 300 -9.58 -9.83 15.89
CA GLU A 300 -8.60 -10.16 16.96
C GLU A 300 -7.72 -8.96 17.31
N ARG A 301 -7.18 -8.26 16.30
CA ARG A 301 -6.35 -7.06 16.51
C ARG A 301 -7.12 -5.91 17.12
N VAL A 302 -8.39 -5.71 16.75
CA VAL A 302 -9.25 -4.69 17.38
C VAL A 302 -9.52 -5.07 18.84
N CYS A 303 -9.88 -6.32 19.14
CA CYS A 303 -10.07 -6.78 20.52
C CYS A 303 -8.79 -6.60 21.36
N GLN A 304 -7.63 -6.97 20.84
CA GLN A 304 -6.32 -6.78 21.50
C GLN A 304 -5.99 -5.31 21.78
N TYR A 305 -6.41 -4.36 20.91
CA TYR A 305 -6.28 -2.94 21.21
C TYR A 305 -7.17 -2.53 22.40
N PHE A 306 -8.41 -3.02 22.49
CA PHE A 306 -9.32 -2.63 23.57
C PHE A 306 -9.04 -3.34 24.91
N GLU A 307 -8.43 -4.53 24.90
CA GLU A 307 -8.00 -5.26 26.12
C GLU A 307 -7.19 -4.41 27.10
N GLN A 308 -6.37 -3.45 26.62
CA GLN A 308 -5.60 -2.54 27.48
C GLN A 308 -6.47 -1.61 28.35
N TYR A 309 -7.75 -1.42 27.98
CA TYR A 309 -8.76 -0.65 28.72
C TYR A 309 -9.70 -1.55 29.55
N GLY A 310 -9.34 -2.83 29.74
CA GLY A 310 -10.03 -3.77 30.62
C GLY A 310 -11.18 -4.56 29.98
N THR A 311 -11.47 -4.36 28.69
CA THR A 311 -12.47 -5.15 27.96
C THR A 311 -11.98 -6.58 27.74
N HIS A 312 -12.89 -7.55 27.71
CA HIS A 312 -12.56 -8.96 27.45
C HIS A 312 -13.54 -9.53 26.41
N TYR A 313 -13.08 -9.67 25.17
CA TYR A 313 -13.91 -10.07 24.02
C TYR A 313 -13.37 -11.37 23.39
N ASP A 314 -14.23 -12.36 23.14
CA ASP A 314 -13.87 -13.51 22.30
C ASP A 314 -13.97 -13.11 20.83
N ALA A 315 -12.84 -12.65 20.27
CA ALA A 315 -12.73 -12.25 18.88
C ALA A 315 -13.14 -13.34 17.88
N ARG A 316 -12.98 -14.63 18.23
CA ARG A 316 -13.32 -15.75 17.35
C ARG A 316 -14.81 -16.05 17.39
N ASP A 317 -15.46 -15.93 18.54
CA ASP A 317 -16.92 -16.01 18.66
C ASP A 317 -17.57 -14.82 17.92
N ILE A 318 -17.08 -13.60 18.12
CA ILE A 318 -17.55 -12.40 17.37
C ILE A 318 -17.40 -12.60 15.86
N ALA A 319 -16.22 -13.06 15.39
CA ALA A 319 -15.99 -13.33 13.97
C ALA A 319 -16.94 -14.42 13.44
N ARG A 320 -17.17 -15.49 14.19
CA ARG A 320 -18.08 -16.58 13.81
C ARG A 320 -19.53 -16.09 13.75
N GLN A 321 -20.00 -15.35 14.75
CA GLN A 321 -21.36 -14.81 14.77
C GLN A 321 -21.58 -13.85 13.60
N MET A 322 -20.67 -12.89 13.40
CA MET A 322 -20.73 -11.94 12.28
C MET A 322 -20.70 -12.64 10.92
N TRP A 323 -19.89 -13.70 10.75
CA TRP A 323 -19.92 -14.51 9.54
C TRP A 323 -21.25 -15.26 9.36
N VAL A 324 -21.72 -15.98 10.39
CA VAL A 324 -22.93 -16.80 10.30
C VAL A 324 -24.18 -15.97 10.02
N GLU A 325 -24.29 -14.76 10.59
CA GLU A 325 -25.41 -13.86 10.31
C GLU A 325 -25.42 -13.32 8.86
N GLN A 326 -24.25 -12.96 8.31
CA GLN A 326 -24.15 -12.16 7.08
C GLN A 326 -23.75 -12.96 5.83
N MET A 327 -23.03 -14.07 6.02
CA MET A 327 -22.47 -14.92 4.97
C MET A 327 -23.04 -16.36 4.96
N GLY A 328 -23.64 -16.81 6.06
CA GLY A 328 -24.13 -18.18 6.24
C GLY A 328 -23.09 -19.11 6.89
N PRO A 329 -23.19 -20.44 6.72
CA PRO A 329 -22.29 -21.39 7.39
C PRO A 329 -20.80 -21.13 7.09
N LEU A 330 -19.92 -21.56 8.01
CA LEU A 330 -18.48 -21.33 7.85
C LEU A 330 -17.92 -22.08 6.63
N PRO A 331 -16.86 -21.57 5.95
CA PRO A 331 -16.22 -22.29 4.84
C PRO A 331 -15.59 -23.65 5.21
N GLU A 332 -15.47 -23.96 6.50
CA GLU A 332 -15.02 -25.25 7.05
C GLU A 332 -16.17 -26.22 7.37
N GLU A 333 -17.43 -25.76 7.27
CA GLU A 333 -18.67 -26.50 7.60
C GLU A 333 -19.47 -26.92 6.35
N ILE A 334 -18.91 -26.73 5.14
CA ILE A 334 -19.54 -26.94 3.81
C ILE A 334 -18.72 -27.92 2.97
#